data_AF-A0A2R7QNR6-F1
#
_entry.id   AF-A0A2R7QNR6-F1
#
_cell.length_a   1.000
_cell.length_b   1.000
_cell.length_c   1.000
_cell.angle_alpha   90.00
_cell.angle_beta   90.00
_cell.angle_gamma   90.00
#
_symmetry.space_group_name_H-M   'P 1'
#
loop_
_entity.id
_entity.type
_entity.pdbx_description
1 polymer ?
#
loop_
_entity_poly.entity_id
_entity_poly.type
_entity_poly.pdbx_seq_one_letter_code
_entity_poly.pdbx_strand_id
1 'polypeptide(L)' 'VGHAMVHGGPFPATSDTRTTSVGTLAINRFLRPVAYQNIPQELLPASLQDENPWHLNRRIDGTVVAADAEVNA' A
#
# COMPACT_ATOMS: atom_id res chain seq x y z
N VAL A 1 -7.78 17.79 1.78
CA VAL A 1 -7.82 17.10 0.47
C VAL A 1 -8.46 15.73 0.64
N GLY A 2 -9.23 15.22 -0.33
CA GLY A 2 -9.99 13.97 -0.19
C GLY A 2 -9.29 12.74 -0.78
N HIS A 3 -9.86 11.54 -0.53
CA HIS A 3 -9.33 10.26 -1.03
C HIS A 3 -9.55 10.03 -2.52
N ALA A 4 -10.65 10.56 -3.07
CA ALA A 4 -11.07 10.35 -4.45
C ALA A 4 -10.56 11.42 -5.45
N MET A 5 -9.68 12.33 -5.02
CA MET A 5 -9.20 13.43 -5.86
C MET A 5 -8.34 12.91 -7.03
N VAL A 6 -8.56 13.48 -8.22
CA VAL A 6 -7.74 13.26 -9.42
C VAL A 6 -7.30 14.62 -9.96
N HIS A 7 -6.11 15.06 -9.56
CA HIS A 7 -5.47 16.28 -10.07
C HIS A 7 -4.32 15.90 -11.01
N GLY A 8 -4.55 16.14 -12.30
CA GLY A 8 -3.73 15.67 -13.40
C GLY A 8 -4.57 15.67 -14.69
N GLY A 9 -4.25 14.79 -15.63
CA GLY A 9 -4.97 14.64 -16.90
C GLY A 9 -4.02 14.27 -18.04
N PRO A 10 -4.51 14.14 -19.28
CA PRO A 10 -3.64 13.94 -20.45
C PRO A 10 -2.60 15.06 -20.61
N PHE A 11 -1.48 14.77 -21.28
CA PHE A 11 -0.50 15.80 -21.66
C PHE A 11 -1.21 16.95 -22.43
N PRO A 12 -0.94 18.23 -22.13
CA PRO A 12 0.16 18.75 -21.30
C PRO A 12 -0.17 18.97 -19.82
N ALA A 13 -1.35 18.56 -19.32
CA ALA A 13 -1.72 18.79 -17.92
C ALA A 13 -0.80 18.09 -16.91
N THR A 14 -0.24 16.94 -17.27
CA THR A 14 0.81 16.24 -16.51
C THR A 14 1.69 15.41 -17.45
N SER A 15 2.84 14.94 -16.95
CA SER A 15 3.76 14.06 -17.68
C SER A 15 3.47 12.55 -17.48
N ASP A 16 2.75 12.15 -16.44
CA ASP A 16 2.28 10.76 -16.23
C ASP A 16 0.79 10.72 -15.86
N THR A 17 -0.04 10.34 -16.85
CA THR A 17 -1.51 10.33 -16.77
C THR A 17 -2.07 9.28 -15.81
N ARG A 18 -1.24 8.31 -15.37
CA ARG A 18 -1.67 7.20 -14.50
C ARG A 18 -1.69 7.59 -13.01
N THR A 19 -1.35 8.84 -12.69
CA THR A 19 -1.15 9.30 -11.31
C THR A 19 -1.95 10.57 -10.99
N THR A 20 -2.03 10.93 -9.72
CA THR A 20 -2.56 12.22 -9.24
C THR A 20 -1.48 12.96 -8.45
N SER A 21 -1.40 14.28 -8.56
CA SER A 21 -0.49 15.11 -7.76
C SER A 21 -1.12 15.66 -6.48
N VAL A 22 -2.46 15.59 -6.33
CA VAL A 22 -3.21 15.99 -5.13
C VAL A 22 -4.16 14.87 -4.69
N GLY A 23 -4.36 14.71 -3.38
CA GLY A 23 -5.16 13.64 -2.80
C GLY A 23 -4.31 12.51 -2.23
N THR A 24 -4.90 11.60 -1.47
CA THR A 24 -4.12 10.60 -0.72
C THR A 24 -3.35 9.62 -1.60
N LEU A 25 -3.85 9.34 -2.82
CA LEU A 25 -3.15 8.48 -3.78
C LEU A 25 -1.88 9.10 -4.38
N ALA A 26 -1.62 10.40 -4.16
CA ALA A 26 -0.41 11.06 -4.67
C ALA A 26 0.88 10.50 -4.06
N ILE A 27 0.81 9.85 -2.89
CA ILE A 27 1.96 9.18 -2.23
C ILE A 27 2.56 8.08 -3.11
N ASN A 28 1.75 7.38 -3.91
CA ASN A 28 2.19 6.25 -4.73
C ASN A 28 3.24 6.63 -5.79
N ARG A 29 3.37 7.93 -6.13
CA ARG A 29 4.40 8.42 -7.07
C ARG A 29 5.82 8.30 -6.53
N PHE A 30 5.97 8.14 -5.22
CA PHE A 30 7.27 8.10 -4.53
C PHE A 30 7.58 6.73 -3.92
N LEU A 31 6.76 5.72 -4.21
CA LEU A 31 6.90 4.36 -3.67
C LEU A 31 7.26 3.37 -4.79
N ARG A 32 7.90 2.26 -4.40
CA ARG A 32 8.10 1.10 -5.26
C ARG A 32 7.86 -0.19 -4.46
N PRO A 33 7.24 -1.24 -5.03
CA PRO A 33 7.10 -2.52 -4.36
C PRO A 33 8.45 -3.25 -4.27
N VAL A 34 8.63 -4.05 -3.21
CA VAL A 34 9.74 -5.00 -3.01
C VAL A 34 9.16 -6.30 -2.49
N ALA A 35 9.59 -7.43 -3.06
CA ALA A 35 9.20 -8.76 -2.62
C ALA A 35 10.31 -9.39 -1.78
N TYR A 36 9.93 -10.04 -0.67
CA TYR A 36 10.82 -10.77 0.22
C TYR A 36 10.42 -12.24 0.17
N GLN A 37 11.37 -13.14 -0.08
CA GLN A 37 11.11 -14.57 -0.20
C GLN A 37 12.03 -15.35 0.72
N ASN A 38 11.46 -16.26 1.52
CA ASN A 38 12.18 -17.15 2.43
C ASN A 38 13.12 -16.40 3.41
N ILE A 39 12.66 -15.25 3.92
CA ILE A 39 13.39 -14.44 4.91
C ILE A 39 12.88 -14.80 6.31
N PRO A 40 13.76 -15.05 7.30
CA PRO A 40 13.35 -15.24 8.69
C PRO A 40 12.53 -14.05 9.25
N GLN A 41 11.57 -14.32 10.12
CA GLN A 41 10.63 -13.31 10.64
C GLN A 41 11.34 -12.13 11.31
N GLU A 42 12.41 -12.39 12.06
CA GLU A 42 13.21 -11.40 12.75
C GLU A 42 14.00 -10.46 11.81
N LEU A 43 14.16 -10.84 10.54
CA LEU A 43 14.82 -10.03 9.51
C LEU A 43 13.83 -9.34 8.56
N LEU A 44 12.54 -9.69 8.61
CA LEU A 44 11.51 -9.00 7.85
C LEU A 44 11.26 -7.60 8.41
N PRO A 45 10.95 -6.61 7.55
CA PRO A 45 10.40 -5.34 8.01
C PRO A 45 9.15 -5.57 8.86
N ALA A 46 8.98 -4.81 9.94
CA ALA A 46 7.84 -4.95 10.86
C ALA A 46 6.47 -4.92 10.15
N SER A 47 6.34 -4.19 9.04
CA SER A 47 5.12 -4.15 8.22
C SER A 47 4.77 -5.47 7.51
N LEU A 48 5.73 -6.41 7.39
CA LEU A 48 5.58 -7.69 6.71
C LEU A 48 5.65 -8.91 7.65
N GLN A 49 6.02 -8.72 8.92
CA GLN A 49 6.07 -9.79 9.91
C GLN A 49 4.68 -10.37 10.18
N ASP A 50 4.59 -11.69 10.38
CA ASP A 50 3.32 -12.42 10.52
C ASP A 50 2.45 -11.89 11.67
N GLU A 51 3.07 -11.53 12.80
CA GLU A 51 2.40 -10.98 13.99
C GLU A 51 1.69 -9.63 13.74
N ASN A 52 1.95 -8.99 12.60
CA ASN A 52 1.38 -7.69 12.23
C ASN A 52 1.48 -6.61 13.32
N PRO A 53 2.70 -6.31 13.80
CA PRO A 53 2.90 -5.37 14.92
C PRO A 53 2.42 -3.94 14.63
N TRP A 54 2.18 -3.59 13.36
CA TRP A 54 1.66 -2.28 12.95
C TRP A 54 0.16 -2.25 12.71
N HIS A 55 -0.56 -3.37 12.93
CA HIS A 55 -1.99 -3.49 12.69
C HIS A 55 -2.38 -2.95 11.31
N LEU A 56 -1.73 -3.46 10.26
CA LEU A 56 -1.99 -3.06 8.88
C LEU A 56 -3.08 -3.93 8.26
N ASN A 57 -3.90 -3.31 7.40
CA ASN A 57 -4.68 -4.06 6.42
C ASN A 57 -3.72 -4.73 5.42
N ARG A 58 -3.86 -6.03 5.22
CA ARG A 58 -3.00 -6.83 4.33
C ARG A 58 -3.83 -7.59 3.30
N ARG A 59 -3.18 -7.96 2.19
CA ARG A 59 -3.80 -8.85 1.21
C ARG A 59 -3.10 -10.20 1.25
N ILE A 60 -3.80 -11.23 1.73
CA ILE A 60 -3.30 -12.61 1.84
C ILE A 60 -4.10 -13.44 0.84
N ASP A 61 -3.39 -14.10 -0.08
CA ASP A 61 -3.97 -14.92 -1.15
C ASP A 61 -5.12 -14.24 -1.93
N GLY A 62 -4.96 -12.93 -2.19
CA GLY A 62 -5.93 -12.11 -2.91
C GLY A 62 -7.06 -11.52 -2.05
N THR A 63 -7.22 -11.94 -0.79
CA THR A 63 -8.26 -11.47 0.14
C THR A 63 -7.72 -10.37 1.05
N VAL A 64 -8.50 -9.31 1.25
CA VAL A 64 -8.14 -8.24 2.20
C VAL A 64 -8.47 -8.70 3.62
N VAL A 65 -7.44 -8.77 4.47
CA VAL A 65 -7.55 -9.00 5.91
C VAL A 65 -7.39 -7.66 6.60
N ALA A 66 -8.41 -7.24 7.35
CA ALA A 66 -8.39 -5.99 8.09
C ALA A 66 -7.45 -6.07 9.30
N ALA A 67 -6.87 -4.94 9.67
CA ALA A 67 -5.97 -4.77 10.81
C ALA A 67 -6.52 -5.37 12.13
N ASP A 68 -7.83 -5.24 12.34
CA ASP A 68 -8.53 -5.64 13.56
C ASP A 68 -9.39 -6.89 13.37
N ALA A 69 -9.21 -7.62 12.26
CA ALA A 69 -9.85 -8.92 12.12
C ALA A 69 -9.24 -9.86 13.16
N GLU A 70 -10.02 -10.25 14.17
CA GLU A 70 -9.62 -11.27 15.13
C GLU A 70 -9.12 -12.51 14.38
N VAL A 71 -7.91 -12.94 14.70
CA VAL A 71 -7.37 -14.24 14.29
C VAL A 71 -8.14 -15.31 15.08
N ASN A 72 -9.37 -15.60 14.65
CA ASN A 72 -10.23 -16.64 15.19
C ASN A 72 -10.79 -17.47 14.03
N ALA A 73 -9.97 -18.41 13.54
CA ALA A 73 -10.38 -19.68 12.92
C ALA A 73 -9.21 -20.67 12.99
#